data_AF-A0A812HBK3-F1
#
_entry.id   AF-A0A812HBK3-F1
#
_cell.length_a   1.000
_cell.length_b   1.000
_cell.length_c   1.000
_cell.angle_alpha   90.00
_cell.angle_beta   90.00
_cell.angle_gamma   90.00
#
_symmetry.space_group_name_H-M   'P 1'
#
loop_
_entity.id
_entity.type
_entity.pdbx_description
1 polymer ?
#
loop_
_entity_poly.entity_id
_entity_poly.type
_entity_poly.pdbx_seq_one_letter_code
_entity_poly.pdbx_strand_id
1 'polypeptide(L)'
;MKKNKFVLALGLMTASSYSAGALAQQDEGWINQGHSYSFSNRVEMPYTAAATDSAMATIHQSSSGEFRSITVSGKSDFPRVNDDYLLVNGTYQPDRIYSNKSSFIIYDSAKKIAGFWNEKNRSVTPIMLNSIDNIFPGVESIILMSGNKLTEFNTETKTVMDSFSVTKPIRKIYHNGSVGANAWVILFDDGKVKIWGDESFGGKPSDELLAKLDKVSIKDIHVTEKSFIARTDEDKIVAWGGDEAANVPSTAQTMIGTFPVLDIQANKSAVAVSTSFGVFAWGSSECGGDSALEGTLMQYGNYKLDATDCSFIASNNSTGHTFVWGNINQEESFDLNGSNFDIYAAADSYLIRSLEGTPLGSINDEIPAPISSSMYASANETIGVFGDSFVMVENNGVNRYSAWKDGEAILTNLLITNPAGGGISFDNYYLATDGRSDVSYIAVYDAATDAEGVMKSINN
;
A
#
# COMPACT_ATOMS: atom_id res chain seq x y z
N MET A 1 -32.60 -33.29 -43.24
CA MET A 1 -31.77 -33.61 -44.42
C MET A 1 -31.20 -32.32 -44.99
N LYS A 2 -29.93 -32.39 -45.42
CA LYS A 2 -29.03 -31.34 -45.96
C LYS A 2 -28.35 -30.46 -44.91
N LYS A 3 -27.05 -30.17 -44.95
CA LYS A 3 -25.78 -30.85 -45.35
C LYS A 3 -24.74 -29.74 -45.16
N ASN A 4 -23.65 -30.03 -44.44
CA ASN A 4 -22.45 -29.20 -44.34
C ASN A 4 -21.93 -28.71 -45.71
N LYS A 5 -21.29 -27.53 -45.72
CA LYS A 5 -20.00 -27.32 -46.38
C LYS A 5 -19.24 -26.14 -45.77
N PHE A 6 -18.11 -26.47 -45.16
CA PHE A 6 -16.95 -25.62 -44.91
C PHE A 6 -16.40 -25.05 -46.23
N VAL A 7 -15.95 -23.79 -46.21
CA VAL A 7 -14.84 -23.31 -47.06
C VAL A 7 -13.92 -22.45 -46.20
N LEU A 8 -12.66 -22.91 -46.15
CA LEU A 8 -11.48 -22.26 -45.61
C LEU A 8 -11.13 -21.02 -46.45
N ALA A 9 -10.74 -19.92 -45.81
CA ALA A 9 -9.87 -18.93 -46.42
C ALA A 9 -8.75 -18.58 -45.43
N LEU A 10 -7.57 -19.14 -45.69
CA LEU A 10 -6.30 -18.79 -45.06
C LEU A 10 -5.75 -17.52 -45.72
N GLY A 11 -5.17 -16.63 -44.91
CA GLY A 11 -3.99 -15.86 -45.29
C GLY A 11 -4.22 -14.41 -45.72
N LEU A 12 -3.97 -13.49 -44.78
CA LEU A 12 -2.96 -12.42 -44.92
C LEU A 12 -2.83 -11.71 -43.56
N MET A 13 -1.88 -12.16 -42.73
CA MET A 13 -1.40 -11.37 -41.61
C MET A 13 -0.61 -10.19 -42.18
N THR A 14 -1.26 -9.03 -42.27
CA THR A 14 -0.55 -7.76 -42.30
C THR A 14 -0.27 -7.36 -40.86
N ALA A 15 1.01 -7.22 -40.53
CA ALA A 15 1.48 -6.70 -39.26
C ALA A 15 0.82 -5.34 -38.98
N SER A 16 -0.19 -5.32 -38.11
CA SER A 16 -0.82 -4.11 -37.61
C SER A 16 -0.23 -3.81 -36.22
N SER A 17 0.58 -2.75 -36.19
CA SER A 17 0.89 -1.90 -35.03
C SER A 17 0.21 -2.29 -33.72
N TYR A 18 1.03 -2.68 -32.74
CA TYR A 18 0.64 -2.86 -31.34
C TYR A 18 -0.07 -1.61 -30.83
N SER A 19 -1.40 -1.62 -30.84
CA SER A 19 -2.22 -0.67 -30.10
C SER A 19 -2.18 -1.09 -28.64
N ALA A 20 -1.39 -0.39 -27.83
CA ALA A 20 -1.41 -0.42 -26.36
C ALA A 20 -2.74 0.19 -25.86
N GLY A 21 -3.84 -0.51 -26.12
CA GLY A 21 -5.20 -0.03 -25.89
C GLY A 21 -6.06 -1.14 -25.34
N ALA A 22 -5.91 -1.40 -24.05
CA ALA A 22 -6.92 -1.91 -23.12
C ALA A 22 -6.23 -2.18 -21.77
N LEU A 23 -5.73 -1.12 -21.11
CA LEU A 23 -5.64 -1.14 -19.66
C LEU A 23 -7.08 -1.14 -19.17
N ALA A 24 -7.59 -2.32 -18.83
CA ALA A 24 -8.85 -2.44 -18.14
C ALA A 24 -8.69 -1.71 -16.81
N GLN A 25 -9.42 -0.61 -16.70
CA GLN A 25 -9.53 0.33 -15.60
C GLN A 25 -10.21 -0.28 -14.35
N GLN A 26 -9.87 -1.52 -14.02
CA GLN A 26 -10.35 -2.25 -12.85
C GLN A 26 -9.15 -3.01 -12.28
N ASP A 27 -8.80 -2.69 -11.04
CA ASP A 27 -7.60 -3.13 -10.28
C ASP A 27 -6.34 -2.26 -10.42
N GLU A 28 -6.46 -0.93 -10.57
CA GLU A 28 -5.35 0.02 -10.29
C GLU A 28 -5.07 0.17 -8.77
N GLY A 29 -5.40 -0.84 -7.97
CA GLY A 29 -5.04 -0.90 -6.56
C GLY A 29 -3.53 -0.99 -6.41
N TRP A 30 -2.89 0.15 -6.20
CA TRP A 30 -1.50 0.30 -5.80
C TRP A 30 -1.29 -0.31 -4.41
N ILE A 31 -1.24 -1.64 -4.34
CA ILE A 31 -0.80 -2.33 -3.13
C ILE A 31 0.72 -2.24 -3.12
N ASN A 32 1.25 -1.23 -2.41
CA ASN A 32 2.61 -1.29 -1.93
C ASN A 32 2.71 -2.48 -0.97
N GLN A 33 3.11 -3.64 -1.49
CA GLN A 33 3.35 -4.80 -0.66
C GLN A 33 4.68 -4.69 0.10
N GLY A 34 5.54 -3.73 -0.28
CA GLY A 34 6.74 -3.38 0.45
C GLY A 34 6.36 -2.69 1.75
N HIS A 35 6.32 -3.46 2.85
CA HIS A 35 6.21 -2.95 4.23
C HIS A 35 7.29 -1.90 4.59
N SER A 36 8.18 -1.57 3.66
CA SER A 36 9.06 -0.41 3.68
C SER A 36 8.33 0.95 3.71
N TYR A 37 7.04 1.00 3.34
CA TYR A 37 6.09 2.06 3.67
C TYR A 37 4.74 1.44 4.02
N SER A 38 4.32 1.55 5.27
CA SER A 38 3.03 1.06 5.70
C SER A 38 1.91 2.00 5.25
N PHE A 39 1.54 1.93 3.97
CA PHE A 39 0.18 2.31 3.61
C PHE A 39 -0.71 1.17 4.10
N SER A 40 -1.53 1.42 5.13
CA SER A 40 -2.50 0.43 5.61
C SER A 40 -3.29 -0.10 4.40
N ASN A 41 -3.13 -1.41 4.14
CA ASN A 41 -3.44 -2.10 2.88
C ASN A 41 -4.94 -2.27 2.59
N ARG A 42 -5.78 -1.27 2.88
CA ARG A 42 -7.22 -1.34 2.54
C ARG A 42 -7.82 -0.09 1.90
N VAL A 43 -7.14 1.06 1.89
CA VAL A 43 -7.67 2.28 1.25
C VAL A 43 -6.59 2.95 0.41
N GLU A 44 -6.76 2.91 -0.91
CA GLU A 44 -5.92 3.69 -1.84
C GLU A 44 -6.09 5.18 -1.50
N MET A 45 -4.99 5.91 -1.29
CA MET A 45 -5.09 7.36 -1.20
C MET A 45 -5.60 7.88 -2.54
N PRO A 46 -6.53 8.84 -2.56
CA PRO A 46 -6.88 9.48 -3.80
C PRO A 46 -5.62 10.10 -4.39
N TYR A 47 -5.49 10.12 -5.73
CA TYR A 47 -4.31 10.59 -6.44
C TYR A 47 -3.89 12.04 -6.10
N THR A 48 -4.67 12.76 -5.30
CA THR A 48 -4.45 14.12 -4.83
C THR A 48 -3.74 14.22 -3.48
N ALA A 49 -3.33 13.11 -2.84
CA ALA A 49 -2.53 13.17 -1.61
C ALA A 49 -1.37 12.16 -1.59
N ALA A 50 -0.27 12.55 -0.92
CA ALA A 50 0.89 11.71 -0.73
C ALA A 50 1.61 12.06 0.58
N ALA A 51 2.42 11.15 1.11
CA ALA A 51 3.29 11.40 2.27
C ALA A 51 4.69 10.83 2.13
N THR A 52 5.62 11.53 2.78
CA THR A 52 7.05 11.24 2.93
C THR A 52 7.33 11.06 4.42
N ASP A 53 8.56 10.68 4.79
CA ASP A 53 8.97 10.57 6.20
C ASP A 53 8.98 11.91 6.96
N SER A 54 8.76 13.03 6.28
CA SER A 54 8.92 14.36 6.85
C SER A 54 7.72 15.28 6.65
N ALA A 55 6.80 14.90 5.77
CA ALA A 55 5.67 15.73 5.39
C ALA A 55 4.60 14.94 4.64
N MET A 56 3.40 15.53 4.61
CA MET A 56 2.29 15.19 3.73
C MET A 56 2.01 16.35 2.78
N ALA A 57 1.61 16.06 1.54
CA ALA A 57 1.20 17.04 0.56
C ALA A 57 -0.16 16.68 -0.07
N THR A 58 -0.95 17.70 -0.39
CA THR A 58 -2.27 17.57 -1.01
C THR A 58 -2.42 18.54 -2.17
N ILE A 59 -2.97 18.05 -3.29
CA ILE A 59 -3.35 18.85 -4.46
C ILE A 59 -4.77 19.36 -4.28
N HIS A 60 -4.95 20.67 -4.46
CA HIS A 60 -6.25 21.32 -4.40
C HIS A 60 -6.67 21.71 -5.82
N GLN A 61 -7.88 21.31 -6.20
CA GLN A 61 -8.44 21.55 -7.52
C GLN A 61 -9.78 22.27 -7.40
N SER A 62 -10.13 23.04 -8.43
CA SER A 62 -11.48 23.56 -8.61
C SER A 62 -12.49 22.42 -8.81
N SER A 63 -13.77 22.74 -8.71
CA SER A 63 -14.86 21.80 -9.04
C SER A 63 -14.83 21.30 -10.50
N SER A 64 -14.12 21.99 -11.39
CA SER A 64 -13.89 21.57 -12.78
C SER A 64 -12.58 20.78 -12.97
N GLY A 65 -11.84 20.47 -11.90
CA GLY A 65 -10.58 19.71 -11.94
C GLY A 65 -9.34 20.55 -12.28
N GLU A 66 -9.45 21.87 -12.36
CA GLU A 66 -8.28 22.74 -12.59
C GLU A 66 -7.44 22.87 -11.32
N PHE A 67 -6.12 22.74 -11.45
CA PHE A 67 -5.17 22.89 -10.35
C PHE A 67 -5.23 24.31 -9.74
N ARG A 68 -5.21 24.39 -8.41
CA ARG A 68 -5.18 25.64 -7.65
C ARG A 68 -3.90 25.81 -6.84
N SER A 69 -3.58 24.82 -6.01
CA SER A 69 -2.47 24.90 -5.05
C SER A 69 -2.04 23.50 -4.57
N ILE A 70 -0.90 23.47 -3.89
CA ILE A 70 -0.40 22.32 -3.14
C ILE A 70 -0.20 22.74 -1.68
N THR A 71 -0.97 22.19 -0.77
CA THR A 71 -0.66 22.34 0.65
C THR A 71 0.32 21.25 1.06
N VAL A 72 1.36 21.65 1.80
CA VAL A 72 2.24 20.71 2.49
C VAL A 72 2.12 20.97 3.99
N SER A 73 2.16 19.89 4.78
CA SER A 73 2.20 19.89 6.25
C SER A 73 3.21 18.86 6.72
N GLY A 74 3.88 19.11 7.84
CA GLY A 74 5.02 18.29 8.28
C GLY A 74 6.07 19.12 8.98
N LYS A 75 7.33 18.69 8.91
CA LYS A 75 8.47 19.46 9.42
C LYS A 75 8.41 20.91 8.95
N SER A 76 8.66 21.84 9.86
CA SER A 76 8.51 23.27 9.62
C SER A 76 9.43 23.82 8.53
N ASP A 77 10.57 23.16 8.30
CA ASP A 77 11.56 23.50 7.30
C ASP A 77 11.39 22.74 5.98
N PHE A 78 10.43 21.81 5.90
CA PHE A 78 10.13 21.07 4.67
C PHE A 78 9.62 22.04 3.57
N PRO A 79 10.17 22.01 2.35
CA PRO A 79 9.87 23.02 1.34
C PRO A 79 8.38 23.09 0.94
N ARG A 80 7.87 24.32 0.84
CA ARG A 80 6.56 24.67 0.29
C ARG A 80 6.75 25.15 -1.14
N VAL A 81 5.90 24.72 -2.07
CA VAL A 81 6.08 24.97 -3.52
C VAL A 81 4.96 25.80 -4.16
N ASN A 82 4.02 26.35 -3.40
CA ASN A 82 2.91 27.13 -3.98
C ASN A 82 3.35 28.34 -4.81
N ASP A 83 4.45 28.99 -4.42
CA ASP A 83 5.02 30.13 -5.15
C ASP A 83 6.05 29.70 -6.21
N ASP A 84 6.21 28.40 -6.47
CA ASP A 84 7.14 27.91 -7.48
C ASP A 84 6.72 28.39 -8.88
N TYR A 85 7.69 28.95 -9.61
CA TYR A 85 7.45 29.53 -10.92
C TYR A 85 6.80 28.55 -11.90
N LEU A 86 7.15 27.25 -11.86
CA LEU A 86 6.61 26.25 -12.77
C LEU A 86 5.15 25.88 -12.50
N LEU A 87 4.68 26.12 -11.27
CA LEU A 87 3.27 26.00 -10.91
C LEU A 87 2.53 27.29 -11.24
N VAL A 88 3.07 28.45 -10.82
CA VAL A 88 2.45 29.77 -11.01
C VAL A 88 2.28 30.12 -12.49
N ASN A 89 3.24 29.75 -13.35
CA ASN A 89 3.16 30.04 -14.78
C ASN A 89 2.35 29.01 -15.59
N GLY A 90 1.81 27.97 -14.94
CA GLY A 90 1.03 26.91 -15.57
C GLY A 90 1.81 25.86 -16.35
N THR A 91 3.15 25.81 -16.20
CA THR A 91 3.98 24.74 -16.80
C THR A 91 3.49 23.38 -16.31
N TYR A 92 3.27 23.24 -15.01
CA TYR A 92 2.57 22.11 -14.41
C TYR A 92 1.16 22.50 -13.98
N GLN A 93 0.18 21.65 -14.30
CA GLN A 93 -1.18 21.68 -13.77
C GLN A 93 -1.47 20.30 -13.18
N PRO A 94 -0.83 19.95 -12.05
CA PRO A 94 -0.84 18.58 -11.58
C PRO A 94 -2.22 18.16 -11.09
N ASP A 95 -2.65 16.99 -11.57
CA ASP A 95 -3.85 16.29 -11.11
C ASP A 95 -3.51 15.09 -10.24
N ARG A 96 -2.23 14.69 -10.18
CA ARG A 96 -1.76 13.60 -9.32
C ARG A 96 -0.50 13.96 -8.56
N ILE A 97 -0.38 13.42 -7.36
CA ILE A 97 0.81 13.48 -6.52
C ILE A 97 1.15 12.06 -6.04
N TYR A 98 2.42 11.72 -6.14
CA TYR A 98 3.02 10.51 -5.61
C TYR A 98 4.08 10.91 -4.58
N SER A 99 4.56 9.94 -3.81
CA SER A 99 5.71 10.13 -2.94
C SER A 99 6.62 8.91 -2.95
N ASN A 100 7.87 9.17 -2.61
CA ASN A 100 8.75 8.17 -2.03
C ASN A 100 9.18 8.67 -0.63
N LYS A 101 10.17 8.05 0.01
CA LYS A 101 10.57 8.39 1.39
C LYS A 101 10.88 9.86 1.59
N SER A 102 11.55 10.50 0.64
CA SER A 102 12.08 11.85 0.83
C SER A 102 11.44 12.90 -0.06
N SER A 103 10.67 12.50 -1.07
CA SER A 103 10.25 13.39 -2.16
C SER A 103 8.78 13.27 -2.48
N PHE A 104 8.18 14.41 -2.82
CA PHE A 104 6.90 14.47 -3.50
C PHE A 104 7.11 14.57 -5.00
N ILE A 105 6.27 13.89 -5.76
CA ILE A 105 6.30 13.86 -7.23
C ILE A 105 4.93 14.30 -7.74
N ILE A 106 4.86 15.46 -8.36
CA ILE A 106 3.66 15.92 -9.06
C ILE A 106 3.64 15.43 -10.50
N TYR A 107 2.44 15.09 -10.98
CA TYR A 107 2.22 14.62 -12.33
C TYR A 107 1.04 15.36 -12.97
N ASP A 108 1.30 15.92 -14.15
CA ASP A 108 0.30 16.53 -15.03
C ASP A 108 -0.03 15.49 -16.11
N SER A 109 -1.15 14.78 -15.94
CA SER A 109 -1.54 13.66 -16.79
C SER A 109 -1.95 14.11 -18.20
N ALA A 110 -2.46 15.34 -18.32
CA ALA A 110 -2.82 15.93 -19.61
C ALA A 110 -1.58 16.17 -20.49
N LYS A 111 -0.48 16.64 -19.88
CA LYS A 111 0.80 16.87 -20.57
C LYS A 111 1.75 15.68 -20.49
N LYS A 112 1.46 14.69 -19.65
CA LYS A 112 2.31 13.52 -19.36
C LYS A 112 3.73 13.91 -18.93
N ILE A 113 3.82 14.91 -18.05
CA ILE A 113 5.08 15.41 -17.47
C ILE A 113 5.03 15.32 -15.95
N ALA A 114 6.20 15.11 -15.34
CA ALA A 114 6.34 15.04 -13.90
C ALA A 114 7.41 16.01 -13.40
N GLY A 115 7.27 16.44 -12.15
CA GLY A 115 8.26 17.21 -11.41
C GLY A 115 8.29 16.72 -9.97
N PHE A 116 9.36 16.99 -9.23
CA PHE A 116 9.47 16.58 -7.84
C PHE A 116 10.13 17.67 -6.99
N TRP A 117 9.94 17.59 -5.68
CA TRP A 117 10.70 18.39 -4.71
C TRP A 117 10.94 17.61 -3.42
N ASN A 118 11.97 18.02 -2.69
CA ASN A 118 12.37 17.44 -1.40
C ASN A 118 13.25 18.43 -0.60
N GLU A 119 13.68 18.06 0.60
CA GLU A 119 14.52 18.92 1.46
C GLU A 119 15.80 19.43 0.78
N LYS A 120 16.40 18.61 -0.11
CA LYS A 120 17.60 18.98 -0.90
C LYS A 120 17.26 19.83 -2.12
N ASN A 121 16.07 19.64 -2.69
CA ASN A 121 15.58 20.27 -3.90
C ASN A 121 14.32 21.05 -3.58
N ARG A 122 14.52 22.25 -3.01
CA ARG A 122 13.45 23.06 -2.39
C ARG A 122 12.48 23.73 -3.37
N SER A 123 12.62 23.47 -4.66
CA SER A 123 11.78 23.97 -5.76
C SER A 123 11.41 22.81 -6.67
N VAL A 124 10.31 22.93 -7.40
CA VAL A 124 9.85 21.93 -8.35
C VAL A 124 10.94 21.70 -9.39
N THR A 125 11.51 20.51 -9.36
CA THR A 125 12.55 20.06 -10.28
C THR A 125 11.90 19.20 -11.37
N PRO A 126 11.98 19.60 -12.65
CA PRO A 126 11.43 18.81 -13.75
C PRO A 126 12.10 17.45 -13.89
N ILE A 127 11.31 16.41 -14.16
CA ILE A 127 11.83 15.12 -14.61
C ILE A 127 11.85 15.12 -16.13
N MET A 128 13.05 15.12 -16.70
CA MET A 128 13.29 15.28 -18.14
C MET A 128 13.04 13.97 -18.92
N LEU A 129 11.84 13.43 -18.84
CA LEU A 129 11.36 12.31 -19.66
C LEU A 129 10.16 12.75 -20.50
N ASN A 130 10.13 12.32 -21.75
CA ASN A 130 9.04 12.63 -22.67
C ASN A 130 7.88 11.66 -22.45
N SER A 131 6.66 12.18 -22.28
CA SER A 131 5.42 11.39 -22.22
C SER A 131 5.49 10.24 -21.22
N ILE A 132 5.41 10.58 -19.93
CA ILE A 132 5.31 9.61 -18.84
C ILE A 132 3.87 9.06 -18.82
N ASP A 133 3.71 7.76 -19.03
CA ASP A 133 2.43 7.06 -19.03
C ASP A 133 2.06 6.56 -17.64
N ASN A 134 3.03 6.10 -16.84
CA ASN A 134 2.82 5.61 -15.48
C ASN A 134 4.02 5.94 -14.58
N ILE A 135 3.75 6.13 -13.28
CA ILE A 135 4.75 6.35 -12.23
C ILE A 135 4.55 5.31 -11.15
N PHE A 136 5.59 4.53 -10.84
CA PHE A 136 5.57 3.57 -9.75
C PHE A 136 6.53 4.05 -8.65
N PRO A 137 6.01 4.52 -7.51
CA PRO A 137 6.85 4.92 -6.39
C PRO A 137 7.57 3.70 -5.81
N GLY A 138 8.83 3.89 -5.41
CA GLY A 138 9.61 2.93 -4.62
C GLY A 138 10.18 3.62 -3.40
N VAL A 139 11.22 3.06 -2.77
CA VAL A 139 11.76 3.65 -1.53
C VAL A 139 12.58 4.91 -1.76
N GLU A 140 13.72 4.75 -2.43
CA GLU A 140 14.63 5.86 -2.74
C GLU A 140 14.51 6.36 -4.19
N SER A 141 13.74 5.65 -5.00
CA SER A 141 13.62 5.87 -6.44
C SER A 141 12.17 5.67 -6.89
N ILE A 142 11.89 6.12 -8.09
CA ILE A 142 10.61 5.92 -8.76
C ILE A 142 10.87 5.26 -10.12
N ILE A 143 9.95 4.42 -10.58
CA ILE A 143 9.94 3.91 -11.95
C ILE A 143 9.01 4.77 -12.78
N LEU A 144 9.51 5.26 -13.91
CA LEU A 144 8.77 6.06 -14.87
C LEU A 144 8.64 5.25 -16.15
N MET A 145 7.41 5.04 -16.58
CA MET A 145 7.10 4.33 -17.82
C MET A 145 6.79 5.32 -18.93
N SER A 146 7.43 5.15 -20.10
CA SER A 146 7.15 5.91 -21.32
C SER A 146 7.10 4.94 -22.49
N GLY A 147 5.90 4.69 -23.01
CA GLY A 147 5.61 3.59 -23.92
C GLY A 147 6.03 2.26 -23.30
N ASN A 148 6.98 1.58 -23.93
CA ASN A 148 7.53 0.32 -23.44
C ASN A 148 8.85 0.48 -22.68
N LYS A 149 9.31 1.70 -22.41
CA LYS A 149 10.56 1.98 -21.73
C LYS A 149 10.30 2.31 -20.27
N LEU A 150 10.97 1.60 -19.37
CA LEU A 150 10.99 1.89 -17.95
C LEU A 150 12.30 2.59 -17.61
N THR A 151 12.22 3.60 -16.75
CA THR A 151 13.38 4.35 -16.26
C THR A 151 13.27 4.47 -14.75
N GLU A 152 14.23 3.89 -14.03
CA GLU A 152 14.36 4.10 -12.60
C GLU A 152 15.10 5.41 -12.35
N PHE A 153 14.48 6.31 -11.60
CA PHE A 153 14.99 7.65 -11.33
C PHE A 153 15.09 7.89 -9.83
N ASN A 154 16.27 8.28 -9.37
CA ASN A 154 16.50 8.69 -7.99
C ASN A 154 16.20 10.19 -7.85
N THR A 155 15.19 10.54 -7.05
CA THR A 155 14.75 11.92 -6.83
C THR A 155 15.71 12.71 -5.94
N GLU A 156 16.53 12.04 -5.14
CA GLU A 156 17.49 12.70 -4.26
C GLU A 156 18.74 13.15 -5.03
N THR A 157 19.32 12.27 -5.85
CA THR A 157 20.53 12.52 -6.64
C THR A 157 20.24 13.08 -8.04
N LYS A 158 18.99 13.02 -8.49
CA LYS A 158 18.54 13.40 -9.85
C LYS A 158 19.14 12.55 -10.97
N THR A 159 19.45 11.30 -10.69
CA THR A 159 20.10 10.41 -11.64
C THR A 159 19.19 9.27 -12.07
N VAL A 160 19.30 8.88 -13.33
CA VAL A 160 18.76 7.60 -13.82
C VAL A 160 19.63 6.47 -13.27
N MET A 161 19.01 5.53 -12.56
CA MET A 161 19.67 4.36 -11.98
C MET A 161 19.72 3.19 -12.95
N ASP A 162 18.60 2.91 -13.61
CA ASP A 162 18.48 1.89 -14.66
C ASP A 162 17.47 2.34 -15.71
N SER A 163 17.60 1.82 -16.93
CA SER A 163 16.65 2.09 -18.00
C SER A 163 16.66 1.00 -19.04
N PHE A 164 15.49 0.40 -19.29
CA PHE A 164 15.34 -0.71 -20.21
C PHE A 164 13.95 -0.71 -20.87
N SER A 165 13.86 -1.36 -22.03
CA SER A 165 12.58 -1.60 -22.68
C SER A 165 12.04 -2.99 -22.35
N VAL A 166 10.73 -3.08 -22.18
CA VAL A 166 10.00 -4.34 -22.09
C VAL A 166 9.32 -4.65 -23.42
N THR A 167 9.20 -5.94 -23.73
CA THR A 167 8.53 -6.43 -24.96
C THR A 167 7.25 -7.19 -24.65
N LYS A 168 7.02 -7.52 -23.38
CA LYS A 168 5.86 -8.25 -22.88
C LYS A 168 4.96 -7.31 -22.09
N PRO A 169 3.63 -7.53 -22.09
CA PRO A 169 2.71 -6.83 -21.21
C PRO A 169 3.09 -7.02 -19.73
N ILE A 170 3.13 -5.92 -18.99
CA ILE A 170 3.38 -5.92 -17.55
C ILE A 170 2.07 -6.20 -16.84
N ARG A 171 2.06 -7.23 -15.99
CA ARG A 171 0.94 -7.54 -15.11
C ARG A 171 1.00 -6.70 -13.83
N LYS A 172 2.16 -6.69 -13.16
CA LYS A 172 2.38 -5.92 -11.93
C LYS A 172 3.87 -5.62 -11.72
N ILE A 173 4.17 -4.53 -11.01
CA ILE A 173 5.51 -4.19 -10.55
C ILE A 173 5.50 -4.26 -9.03
N TYR A 174 6.50 -4.94 -8.47
CA TYR A 174 6.73 -5.10 -7.03
C TYR A 174 8.07 -4.46 -6.68
N HIS A 175 8.18 -3.96 -5.45
CA HIS A 175 9.46 -3.48 -4.92
C HIS A 175 9.57 -3.75 -3.43
N ASN A 176 10.80 -3.81 -2.96
CA ASN A 176 11.15 -3.69 -1.55
C ASN A 176 12.37 -2.76 -1.43
N GLY A 177 12.78 -2.39 -0.22
CA GLY A 177 13.89 -1.47 -0.05
C GLY A 177 13.99 -0.82 1.33
N SER A 178 15.11 -0.15 1.55
CA SER A 178 15.31 0.72 2.71
C SER A 178 16.16 1.94 2.34
N VAL A 179 16.63 2.67 3.34
CA VAL A 179 17.45 3.86 3.11
C VAL A 179 18.68 3.53 2.29
N GLY A 180 18.77 4.12 1.10
CA GLY A 180 19.87 3.95 0.15
C GLY A 180 19.79 2.73 -0.77
N ALA A 181 18.73 1.91 -0.74
CA ALA A 181 18.63 0.71 -1.58
C ALA A 181 17.19 0.31 -1.94
N ASN A 182 16.98 -0.10 -3.20
CA ASN A 182 15.74 -0.66 -3.72
C ASN A 182 16.03 -1.95 -4.50
N ALA A 183 15.11 -2.92 -4.44
CA ALA A 183 15.02 -3.98 -5.43
C ALA A 183 13.61 -4.02 -6.03
N TRP A 184 13.54 -4.45 -7.29
CA TRP A 184 12.33 -4.41 -8.08
C TRP A 184 12.09 -5.71 -8.82
N VAL A 185 10.82 -6.03 -9.03
CA VAL A 185 10.39 -7.16 -9.85
C VAL A 185 9.21 -6.74 -10.73
N ILE A 186 9.36 -6.93 -12.03
CA ILE A 186 8.22 -6.92 -12.95
C ILE A 186 7.70 -8.34 -13.05
N LEU A 187 6.41 -8.52 -12.82
CA LEU A 187 5.65 -9.70 -13.22
C LEU A 187 4.97 -9.40 -14.56
N PHE A 188 5.22 -10.23 -15.56
CA PHE A 188 4.56 -10.15 -16.87
C PHE A 188 3.30 -11.02 -16.92
N ASP A 189 2.44 -10.78 -17.90
CA ASP A 189 1.18 -11.55 -18.10
C ASP A 189 1.42 -13.05 -18.37
N ASP A 190 2.59 -13.42 -18.86
CA ASP A 190 2.98 -14.81 -19.08
C ASP A 190 3.54 -15.51 -17.82
N GLY A 191 3.48 -14.84 -16.67
CA GLY A 191 3.96 -15.35 -15.38
C GLY A 191 5.49 -15.32 -15.25
N LYS A 192 6.23 -14.72 -16.19
CA LYS A 192 7.68 -14.54 -16.05
C LYS A 192 8.00 -13.25 -15.32
N VAL A 193 9.22 -13.18 -14.80
CA VAL A 193 9.69 -12.04 -14.03
C VAL A 193 10.95 -11.41 -14.61
N LYS A 194 11.12 -10.10 -14.40
CA LYS A 194 12.40 -9.41 -14.55
C LYS A 194 12.75 -8.76 -13.22
N ILE A 195 13.97 -9.01 -12.73
CA ILE A 195 14.45 -8.59 -11.42
C ILE A 195 15.65 -7.66 -11.61
N TRP A 196 15.73 -6.57 -10.83
CA TRP A 196 16.89 -5.66 -10.81
C TRP A 196 16.96 -4.90 -9.47
N GLY A 197 18.07 -4.19 -9.24
CA GLY A 197 18.29 -3.34 -8.06
C GLY A 197 19.43 -3.83 -7.15
N ASP A 198 19.30 -3.56 -5.85
CA ASP A 198 20.31 -3.91 -4.84
C ASP A 198 20.33 -5.40 -4.53
N GLU A 199 21.53 -5.97 -4.44
CA GLU A 199 21.75 -7.40 -4.19
C GLU A 199 21.24 -7.84 -2.82
N SER A 200 21.43 -7.01 -1.80
CA SER A 200 21.04 -7.27 -0.41
C SER A 200 19.52 -7.31 -0.22
N PHE A 201 18.78 -6.84 -1.22
CA PHE A 201 17.32 -6.79 -1.27
C PHE A 201 16.74 -7.78 -2.31
N GLY A 202 17.60 -8.62 -2.92
CA GLY A 202 17.18 -9.60 -3.92
C GLY A 202 17.13 -9.07 -5.36
N GLY A 203 17.66 -7.88 -5.62
CA GLY A 203 17.71 -7.26 -6.95
C GLY A 203 18.75 -7.84 -7.90
N LYS A 204 19.65 -8.71 -7.42
CA LYS A 204 20.65 -9.42 -8.23
C LYS A 204 20.60 -10.93 -7.95
N PRO A 205 19.57 -11.63 -8.47
CA PRO A 205 19.41 -13.07 -8.26
C PRO A 205 20.56 -13.86 -8.92
N SER A 206 20.89 -15.03 -8.36
CA SER A 206 21.86 -15.95 -8.95
C SER A 206 21.33 -16.60 -10.24
N ASP A 207 22.25 -17.07 -11.10
CA ASP A 207 21.88 -17.79 -12.33
C ASP A 207 21.03 -19.04 -12.05
N GLU A 208 21.27 -19.72 -10.93
CA GLU A 208 20.48 -20.88 -10.50
C GLU A 208 19.03 -20.50 -10.18
N LEU A 209 18.84 -19.39 -9.46
CA LEU A 209 17.51 -18.88 -9.14
C LEU A 209 16.79 -18.41 -10.40
N LEU A 210 17.47 -17.70 -11.31
CA LEU A 210 16.91 -17.32 -12.61
C LEU A 210 16.49 -18.54 -13.41
N ALA A 211 17.32 -19.58 -13.46
CA ALA A 211 16.98 -20.83 -14.14
C ALA A 211 15.80 -21.58 -13.48
N LYS A 212 15.57 -21.41 -12.17
CA LYS A 212 14.38 -21.91 -11.47
C LYS A 212 13.14 -21.11 -11.84
N LEU A 213 13.22 -19.77 -11.79
CA LEU A 213 12.13 -18.86 -12.15
C LEU A 213 11.71 -19.02 -13.62
N ASP A 214 12.66 -19.27 -14.53
CA ASP A 214 12.38 -19.52 -15.94
C ASP A 214 11.55 -20.80 -16.18
N LYS A 215 11.60 -21.77 -15.27
CA LYS A 215 10.88 -23.04 -15.39
C LYS A 215 9.46 -23.02 -14.81
N VAL A 216 9.09 -21.96 -14.10
CA VAL A 216 7.78 -21.84 -13.44
C VAL A 216 7.04 -20.61 -13.96
N SER A 217 5.72 -20.59 -13.78
CA SER A 217 4.89 -19.40 -13.99
C SER A 217 4.50 -18.84 -12.63
N ILE A 218 4.78 -17.57 -12.41
CA ILE A 218 4.48 -16.84 -11.17
C ILE A 218 3.08 -16.27 -11.26
N LYS A 219 2.28 -16.55 -10.22
CA LYS A 219 0.90 -16.11 -10.08
C LYS A 219 0.81 -14.76 -9.38
N ASP A 220 1.54 -14.61 -8.29
CA ASP A 220 1.67 -13.40 -7.48
C ASP A 220 3.00 -13.42 -6.72
N ILE A 221 3.38 -12.26 -6.21
CA ILE A 221 4.59 -12.05 -5.42
C ILE A 221 4.15 -11.28 -4.17
N HIS A 222 4.67 -11.68 -3.01
CA HIS A 222 4.59 -10.97 -1.74
C HIS A 222 6.00 -10.51 -1.37
N VAL A 223 6.13 -9.42 -0.63
CA VAL A 223 7.46 -8.87 -0.31
C VAL A 223 7.58 -8.53 1.16
N THR A 224 8.74 -8.80 1.71
CA THR A 224 9.18 -8.26 3.00
C THR A 224 10.02 -7.01 2.74
N GLU A 225 10.67 -6.44 3.76
CA GLU A 225 11.59 -5.32 3.56
C GLU A 225 12.76 -5.69 2.63
N LYS A 226 13.21 -6.96 2.63
CA LYS A 226 14.42 -7.39 1.91
C LYS A 226 14.27 -8.64 1.05
N SER A 227 13.08 -9.22 0.97
CA SER A 227 12.83 -10.44 0.21
C SER A 227 11.57 -10.39 -0.65
N PHE A 228 11.56 -11.24 -1.67
CA PHE A 228 10.44 -11.52 -2.54
C PHE A 228 10.02 -12.97 -2.36
N ILE A 229 8.72 -13.20 -2.30
CA ILE A 229 8.06 -14.49 -2.06
C ILE A 229 7.08 -14.70 -3.21
N ALA A 230 7.54 -15.38 -4.25
CA ALA A 230 6.75 -15.63 -5.45
C ALA A 230 5.97 -16.94 -5.32
N ARG A 231 4.65 -16.87 -5.46
CA ARG A 231 3.79 -18.05 -5.58
C ARG A 231 3.65 -18.43 -7.04
N THR A 232 3.84 -19.70 -7.37
CA THR A 232 3.63 -20.22 -8.71
C THR A 232 2.17 -20.56 -8.97
N ASP A 233 1.79 -20.80 -10.23
CA ASP A 233 0.47 -21.33 -10.60
C ASP A 233 0.17 -22.72 -10.03
N GLU A 234 1.20 -23.44 -9.56
CA GLU A 234 1.09 -24.74 -8.88
C GLU A 234 1.09 -24.61 -7.35
N ASP A 235 0.88 -23.40 -6.81
CA ASP A 235 0.99 -23.11 -5.37
C ASP A 235 2.32 -23.60 -4.77
N LYS A 236 3.44 -23.36 -5.45
CA LYS A 236 4.78 -23.50 -4.87
C LYS A 236 5.36 -22.12 -4.59
N ILE A 237 6.16 -22.02 -3.54
CA ILE A 237 6.89 -20.79 -3.24
C ILE A 237 8.29 -20.84 -3.83
N VAL A 238 8.69 -19.73 -4.46
CA VAL A 238 10.08 -19.42 -4.78
C VAL A 238 10.39 -18.10 -4.10
N ALA A 239 11.23 -18.13 -3.07
CA ALA A 239 11.63 -16.93 -2.34
C ALA A 239 13.11 -16.62 -2.52
N TRP A 240 13.46 -15.33 -2.45
CA TRP A 240 14.83 -14.83 -2.53
C TRP A 240 14.92 -13.45 -1.90
N GLY A 241 16.12 -13.04 -1.48
CA GLY A 241 16.35 -11.77 -0.80
C GLY A 241 17.37 -11.90 0.30
N GLY A 242 17.46 -10.85 1.12
CA GLY A 242 18.47 -10.71 2.17
C GLY A 242 18.02 -10.98 3.59
N ASP A 243 16.73 -11.27 3.82
CA ASP A 243 16.23 -11.60 5.17
C ASP A 243 15.82 -13.08 5.30
N GLU A 244 15.40 -13.46 6.51
CA GLU A 244 15.05 -14.84 6.85
C GLU A 244 13.80 -15.35 6.10
N ALA A 245 12.94 -14.46 5.62
CA ALA A 245 11.74 -14.85 4.86
C ALA A 245 12.07 -15.46 3.49
N ALA A 246 13.27 -15.21 2.95
CA ALA A 246 13.77 -15.90 1.77
C ALA A 246 13.99 -17.42 1.98
N ASN A 247 14.10 -17.87 3.23
CA ASN A 247 14.37 -19.27 3.58
C ASN A 247 13.07 -20.03 3.90
N VAL A 248 12.37 -20.49 2.86
CA VAL A 248 11.11 -21.22 3.02
C VAL A 248 11.35 -22.57 3.72
N PRO A 249 10.72 -22.84 4.88
CA PRO A 249 10.84 -24.14 5.55
C PRO A 249 10.29 -25.28 4.70
N SER A 250 10.91 -26.46 4.80
CA SER A 250 10.48 -27.65 4.05
C SER A 250 9.05 -28.09 4.37
N THR A 251 8.59 -27.88 5.61
CA THR A 251 7.21 -28.16 6.04
C THR A 251 6.23 -27.24 5.31
N ALA A 252 6.45 -25.91 5.37
CA ALA A 252 5.67 -24.93 4.61
C ALA A 252 5.67 -25.24 3.11
N GLN A 253 6.84 -25.51 2.51
CA GLN A 253 6.95 -25.84 1.08
C GLN A 253 6.15 -27.08 0.68
N THR A 254 6.11 -28.11 1.55
CA THR A 254 5.36 -29.35 1.31
C THR A 254 3.85 -29.10 1.43
N MET A 255 3.44 -28.30 2.42
CA MET A 255 2.03 -28.05 2.71
C MET A 255 1.37 -27.17 1.65
N ILE A 256 2.04 -26.11 1.21
CA ILE A 256 1.57 -25.20 0.16
C ILE A 256 1.39 -25.95 -1.17
N GLY A 257 2.22 -26.98 -1.44
CA GLY A 257 2.05 -27.86 -2.60
C GLY A 257 1.02 -29.00 -2.43
N THR A 258 0.51 -29.22 -1.21
CA THR A 258 -0.47 -30.29 -0.89
C THR A 258 -1.87 -29.74 -0.71
N PHE A 259 -1.99 -28.58 -0.07
CA PHE A 259 -3.25 -27.89 0.19
C PHE A 259 -3.24 -26.53 -0.51
N PRO A 260 -4.33 -26.16 -1.22
CA PRO A 260 -4.39 -24.86 -1.87
C PRO A 260 -4.13 -23.71 -0.91
N VAL A 261 -3.34 -22.74 -1.37
CA VAL A 261 -3.10 -21.50 -0.64
C VAL A 261 -4.34 -20.64 -0.69
N LEU A 262 -4.88 -20.33 0.49
CA LEU A 262 -6.06 -19.47 0.66
C LEU A 262 -5.67 -18.01 0.79
N ASP A 263 -4.59 -17.71 1.51
CA ASP A 263 -4.10 -16.36 1.76
C ASP A 263 -2.59 -16.38 2.05
N ILE A 264 -1.89 -15.31 1.67
CA ILE A 264 -0.48 -15.08 1.99
C ILE A 264 -0.34 -13.63 2.44
N GLN A 265 0.24 -13.43 3.61
CA GLN A 265 0.65 -12.11 4.08
C GLN A 265 2.14 -12.12 4.40
N ALA A 266 2.82 -11.06 3.99
CA ALA A 266 4.16 -10.75 4.46
C ALA A 266 4.05 -9.63 5.50
N ASN A 267 5.08 -9.47 6.31
CA ASN A 267 5.34 -8.25 7.08
C ASN A 267 6.78 -7.79 6.80
N LYS A 268 7.38 -6.92 7.63
CA LYS A 268 8.73 -6.41 7.36
C LYS A 268 9.80 -7.50 7.26
N SER A 269 9.64 -8.64 7.93
CA SER A 269 10.68 -9.68 8.04
C SER A 269 10.18 -11.13 8.11
N ALA A 270 8.88 -11.37 7.99
CA ALA A 270 8.27 -12.69 8.09
C ALA A 270 7.11 -12.84 7.10
N VAL A 271 6.66 -14.08 6.91
CA VAL A 271 5.56 -14.45 6.03
C VAL A 271 4.66 -15.46 6.73
N ALA A 272 3.35 -15.33 6.54
CA ALA A 272 2.34 -16.27 6.96
C ALA A 272 1.48 -16.72 5.75
N VAL A 273 1.20 -18.02 5.68
CA VAL A 273 0.40 -18.64 4.62
C VAL A 273 -0.73 -19.44 5.25
N SER A 274 -1.95 -19.17 4.81
CA SER A 274 -3.14 -19.91 5.23
C SER A 274 -3.55 -20.95 4.20
N THR A 275 -3.93 -22.12 4.70
CA THR A 275 -4.44 -23.24 3.93
C THR A 275 -5.69 -23.82 4.61
N SER A 276 -6.34 -24.78 3.96
CA SER A 276 -7.43 -25.51 4.60
C SER A 276 -6.99 -26.36 5.80
N PHE A 277 -5.69 -26.66 5.91
CA PHE A 277 -5.15 -27.49 7.00
C PHE A 277 -4.70 -26.67 8.21
N GLY A 278 -4.20 -25.46 7.98
CA GLY A 278 -3.63 -24.62 9.03
C GLY A 278 -2.87 -23.42 8.46
N VAL A 279 -2.32 -22.61 9.37
CA VAL A 279 -1.43 -21.50 9.06
C VAL A 279 0.03 -21.93 9.23
N PHE A 280 0.89 -21.47 8.33
CA PHE A 280 2.34 -21.67 8.38
C PHE A 280 3.02 -20.31 8.35
N ALA A 281 3.90 -20.04 9.30
CA ALA A 281 4.68 -18.81 9.35
C ALA A 281 6.18 -19.09 9.39
N TRP A 282 6.97 -18.21 8.79
CA TRP A 282 8.43 -18.28 8.80
C TRP A 282 9.06 -16.90 8.60
N GLY A 283 10.38 -16.83 8.81
CA GLY A 283 11.15 -15.59 8.81
C GLY A 283 11.54 -15.21 10.24
N SER A 284 11.70 -13.92 10.50
CA SER A 284 12.13 -13.44 11.82
C SER A 284 11.17 -13.89 12.93
N SER A 285 11.72 -14.53 13.97
CA SER A 285 10.95 -14.93 15.16
C SER A 285 10.32 -13.74 15.87
N GLU A 286 10.99 -12.58 15.88
CA GLU A 286 10.46 -11.34 16.44
C GLU A 286 9.21 -10.86 15.68
N CYS A 287 9.11 -11.13 14.38
CA CYS A 287 7.97 -10.75 13.55
C CYS A 287 6.98 -11.89 13.28
N GLY A 288 6.90 -12.88 14.19
CA GLY A 288 5.92 -13.96 14.10
C GLY A 288 6.31 -15.11 13.17
N GLY A 289 7.58 -15.17 12.74
CA GLY A 289 8.16 -16.29 11.99
C GLY A 289 8.69 -17.44 12.86
N ASP A 290 8.39 -17.48 14.16
CA ASP A 290 8.92 -18.48 15.09
C ASP A 290 8.33 -19.88 14.81
N SER A 291 9.21 -20.82 14.49
CA SER A 291 8.87 -22.24 14.30
C SER A 291 8.23 -22.90 15.53
N ALA A 292 8.44 -22.39 16.74
CA ALA A 292 7.80 -22.89 17.95
C ALA A 292 6.26 -22.77 17.90
N LEU A 293 5.73 -21.85 17.09
CA LEU A 293 4.29 -21.63 16.92
C LEU A 293 3.64 -22.57 15.90
N GLU A 294 4.39 -23.40 15.18
CA GLU A 294 3.83 -24.27 14.12
C GLU A 294 2.69 -25.15 14.66
N GLY A 295 2.85 -25.72 15.86
CA GLY A 295 1.80 -26.51 16.53
C GLY A 295 0.52 -25.74 16.84
N THR A 296 0.66 -24.47 17.22
CA THR A 296 -0.46 -23.57 17.52
C THR A 296 -1.15 -23.13 16.21
N LEU A 297 -0.37 -22.67 15.23
CA LEU A 297 -0.85 -22.13 13.95
C LEU A 297 -1.57 -23.19 13.09
N MET A 298 -1.21 -24.47 13.23
CA MET A 298 -1.91 -25.58 12.56
C MET A 298 -3.38 -25.73 13.00
N GLN A 299 -3.81 -25.12 14.10
CA GLN A 299 -5.21 -25.16 14.55
C GLN A 299 -6.11 -24.17 13.79
N TYR A 300 -5.52 -23.27 13.00
CA TYR A 300 -6.21 -22.16 12.34
C TYR A 300 -6.41 -22.39 10.83
N GLY A 301 -6.90 -23.57 10.45
CA GLY A 301 -7.21 -23.89 9.04
C GLY A 301 -8.41 -23.09 8.50
N ASN A 302 -8.31 -22.59 7.27
CA ASN A 302 -9.29 -21.73 6.58
C ASN A 302 -9.44 -20.32 7.18
N TYR A 303 -8.42 -19.81 7.85
CA TYR A 303 -8.44 -18.44 8.38
C TYR A 303 -7.96 -17.46 7.32
N LYS A 304 -8.51 -16.25 7.31
CA LYS A 304 -7.95 -15.11 6.58
C LYS A 304 -6.74 -14.58 7.35
N LEU A 305 -5.75 -14.06 6.65
CA LEU A 305 -4.59 -13.43 7.24
C LEU A 305 -4.62 -11.91 7.02
N ASP A 306 -4.21 -11.17 8.04
CA ASP A 306 -3.83 -9.76 7.97
C ASP A 306 -2.44 -9.61 8.63
N ALA A 307 -1.68 -8.59 8.25
CA ALA A 307 -0.35 -8.34 8.79
C ALA A 307 -0.17 -6.88 9.20
N THR A 308 0.58 -6.68 10.29
CA THR A 308 1.18 -5.39 10.65
C THR A 308 2.62 -5.37 10.13
N ASP A 309 3.46 -4.41 10.53
CA ASP A 309 4.88 -4.40 10.19
C ASP A 309 5.65 -5.56 10.84
N CYS A 310 5.21 -6.09 11.97
CA CYS A 310 5.91 -7.17 12.67
C CYS A 310 4.98 -8.13 13.43
N SER A 311 3.72 -8.23 13.02
CA SER A 311 2.74 -9.19 13.57
C SER A 311 1.79 -9.70 12.49
N PHE A 312 1.08 -10.77 12.80
CA PHE A 312 0.06 -11.36 11.95
C PHE A 312 -1.21 -11.62 12.73
N ILE A 313 -2.34 -11.56 12.03
CA ILE A 313 -3.66 -11.85 12.55
C ILE A 313 -4.29 -12.92 11.68
N ALA A 314 -4.66 -14.05 12.28
CA ALA A 314 -5.50 -15.06 11.66
C ALA A 314 -6.94 -14.82 12.13
N SER A 315 -7.88 -14.74 11.19
CA SER A 315 -9.29 -14.49 11.50
C SER A 315 -10.25 -15.45 10.78
N ASN A 316 -11.30 -15.88 11.49
CA ASN A 316 -12.38 -16.65 10.93
C ASN A 316 -13.72 -15.96 11.21
N ASN A 317 -14.24 -15.26 10.19
CA ASN A 317 -15.48 -14.50 10.30
C ASN A 317 -16.71 -15.38 10.61
N SER A 318 -16.67 -16.67 10.28
CA SER A 318 -17.81 -17.57 10.55
C SER A 318 -17.89 -18.02 12.02
N THR A 319 -16.75 -18.10 12.70
CA THR A 319 -16.69 -18.49 14.12
C THR A 319 -16.52 -17.31 15.05
N GLY A 320 -16.05 -16.16 14.55
CA GLY A 320 -15.65 -15.05 15.42
C GLY A 320 -14.25 -15.21 16.00
N HIS A 321 -13.52 -16.28 15.65
CA HIS A 321 -12.21 -16.55 16.25
C HIS A 321 -11.13 -15.73 15.57
N THR A 322 -10.28 -15.10 16.38
CA THR A 322 -9.05 -14.47 15.91
C THR A 322 -7.87 -14.94 16.74
N PHE A 323 -6.70 -15.00 16.12
CA PHE A 323 -5.44 -15.27 16.78
C PHE A 323 -4.37 -14.32 16.26
N VAL A 324 -3.64 -13.71 17.19
CA VAL A 324 -2.62 -12.72 16.85
C VAL A 324 -1.28 -13.12 17.44
N TRP A 325 -0.22 -12.97 16.65
CA TRP A 325 1.14 -13.32 17.05
C TRP A 325 2.18 -12.41 16.38
N GLY A 326 3.38 -12.35 16.97
CA GLY A 326 4.48 -11.48 16.53
C GLY A 326 4.94 -10.52 17.63
N ASN A 327 5.47 -9.36 17.24
CA ASN A 327 6.09 -8.39 18.16
C ASN A 327 5.07 -7.65 19.05
N ILE A 328 3.79 -7.63 18.65
CA ILE A 328 2.77 -7.11 19.56
C ILE A 328 2.71 -8.06 20.76
N ASN A 329 2.93 -7.51 21.96
CA ASN A 329 3.49 -8.21 23.12
C ASN A 329 2.67 -9.37 23.73
N GLN A 330 1.68 -9.95 23.06
CA GLN A 330 0.94 -11.12 23.53
C GLN A 330 0.42 -11.97 22.35
N GLU A 331 0.65 -13.29 22.44
CA GLU A 331 -0.15 -14.27 21.70
C GLU A 331 -1.56 -14.25 22.28
N GLU A 332 -2.50 -13.65 21.56
CA GLU A 332 -3.88 -13.49 22.04
C GLU A 332 -4.86 -14.17 21.10
N SER A 333 -5.80 -14.90 21.71
CA SER A 333 -6.96 -15.44 21.02
C SER A 333 -8.22 -14.70 21.47
N PHE A 334 -9.00 -14.21 20.51
CA PHE A 334 -10.30 -13.62 20.80
C PHE A 334 -11.40 -14.52 20.26
N ASP A 335 -12.46 -14.66 21.05
CA ASP A 335 -13.72 -15.24 20.59
C ASP A 335 -14.77 -14.14 20.54
N LEU A 336 -15.06 -13.68 19.33
CA LEU A 336 -16.06 -12.65 19.06
C LEU A 336 -17.49 -13.23 19.01
N ASN A 337 -17.69 -14.47 19.46
CA ASN A 337 -18.98 -15.17 19.56
C ASN A 337 -19.78 -15.19 18.24
N GLY A 338 -19.09 -15.43 17.11
CA GLY A 338 -19.72 -15.44 15.78
C GLY A 338 -20.22 -14.07 15.30
N SER A 339 -19.78 -12.97 15.90
CA SER A 339 -20.08 -11.62 15.39
C SER A 339 -19.49 -11.45 13.99
N ASN A 340 -20.21 -10.80 13.08
CA ASN A 340 -19.60 -10.37 11.82
C ASN A 340 -18.66 -9.18 12.08
N PHE A 341 -17.40 -9.31 11.71
CA PHE A 341 -16.37 -8.30 11.97
C PHE A 341 -15.47 -8.04 10.76
N ASP A 342 -14.80 -6.89 10.82
CA ASP A 342 -13.68 -6.52 9.97
C ASP A 342 -12.44 -6.22 10.83
N ILE A 343 -11.26 -6.48 10.27
CA ILE A 343 -9.97 -6.17 10.87
C ILE A 343 -9.29 -5.09 10.05
N TYR A 344 -8.76 -4.08 10.73
CA TYR A 344 -7.93 -3.03 10.16
C TYR A 344 -6.55 -3.11 10.81
N ALA A 345 -5.53 -3.47 10.03
CA ALA A 345 -4.15 -3.51 10.48
C ALA A 345 -3.39 -2.25 10.02
N ALA A 346 -2.58 -1.69 10.92
CA ALA A 346 -1.56 -0.69 10.62
C ALA A 346 -0.16 -1.25 10.93
N ALA A 347 0.85 -0.38 10.85
CA ALA A 347 2.24 -0.70 11.10
C ALA A 347 2.44 -1.44 12.44
N ASP A 348 1.89 -0.93 13.53
CA ASP A 348 2.18 -1.45 14.88
C ASP A 348 0.91 -1.69 15.72
N SER A 349 -0.26 -1.58 15.10
CA SER A 349 -1.55 -1.75 15.77
C SER A 349 -2.59 -2.42 14.87
N TYR A 350 -3.69 -2.88 15.48
CA TYR A 350 -4.88 -3.28 14.74
C TYR A 350 -6.17 -2.95 15.48
N LEU A 351 -7.26 -2.84 14.72
CA LEU A 351 -8.62 -2.69 15.22
C LEU A 351 -9.52 -3.78 14.65
N ILE A 352 -10.22 -4.47 15.55
CA ILE A 352 -11.30 -5.40 15.23
C ILE A 352 -12.61 -4.65 15.47
N ARG A 353 -13.52 -4.71 14.49
CA ARG A 353 -14.77 -3.97 14.53
C ARG A 353 -15.92 -4.82 14.07
N SER A 354 -17.10 -4.66 14.64
CA SER A 354 -18.33 -5.21 14.04
C SER A 354 -18.58 -4.58 12.67
N LEU A 355 -19.35 -5.27 11.81
CA LEU A 355 -19.81 -4.66 10.55
C LEU A 355 -20.65 -3.39 10.77
N GLU A 356 -21.20 -3.20 11.96
CA GLU A 356 -21.98 -2.02 12.34
C GLU A 356 -21.11 -0.83 12.78
N GLY A 357 -19.78 -1.00 12.84
CA GLY A 357 -18.86 0.08 13.17
C GLY A 357 -18.36 0.06 14.62
N THR A 358 -18.80 -0.87 15.46
CA THR A 358 -18.44 -0.90 16.89
C THR A 358 -17.08 -1.57 17.10
N PRO A 359 -16.11 -0.92 17.74
CA PRO A 359 -14.86 -1.56 18.15
C PRO A 359 -15.13 -2.75 19.06
N LEU A 360 -14.59 -3.91 18.69
CA LEU A 360 -14.68 -5.16 19.46
C LEU A 360 -13.37 -5.48 20.19
N GLY A 361 -12.25 -4.94 19.71
CA GLY A 361 -10.94 -5.09 20.33
C GLY A 361 -9.84 -4.35 19.54
N SER A 362 -8.74 -4.04 20.22
CA SER A 362 -7.49 -3.52 19.66
C SER A 362 -6.33 -4.10 20.47
N ILE A 363 -5.13 -4.20 19.88
CA ILE A 363 -3.89 -4.46 20.62
C ILE A 363 -2.93 -3.27 20.45
N ASN A 364 -2.12 -3.06 21.50
CA ASN A 364 -1.26 -1.91 21.81
C ASN A 364 -1.99 -0.64 22.27
N ASP A 365 -3.26 -0.49 21.95
CA ASP A 365 -4.10 0.61 22.46
C ASP A 365 -5.18 0.12 23.40
N GLU A 366 -5.30 0.71 24.60
CA GLU A 366 -6.56 0.67 25.34
C GLU A 366 -7.61 1.39 24.47
N ILE A 367 -8.67 0.71 24.03
CA ILE A 367 -9.82 1.43 23.47
C ILE A 367 -10.27 2.42 24.56
N PRO A 368 -10.28 3.75 24.33
CA PRO A 368 -10.65 4.69 25.36
C PRO A 368 -12.00 4.27 25.96
N ALA A 369 -12.02 4.05 27.28
CA ALA A 369 -13.26 3.74 27.99
C ALA A 369 -14.30 4.80 27.57
N PRO A 370 -15.53 4.40 27.20
CA PRO A 370 -16.45 5.27 26.49
C PRO A 370 -16.67 6.56 27.28
N ILE A 371 -16.07 7.66 26.83
CA ILE A 371 -16.34 8.99 27.40
C ILE A 371 -17.76 9.43 27.02
N SER A 372 -18.38 8.74 26.05
CA SER A 372 -19.83 8.71 25.85
C SER A 372 -20.22 7.54 24.97
N SER A 373 -21.41 6.97 25.18
CA SER A 373 -22.05 5.99 24.30
C SER A 373 -22.27 6.48 22.86
N SER A 374 -21.93 7.74 22.54
CA SER A 374 -21.97 8.31 21.18
C SER A 374 -20.69 8.11 20.36
N MET A 375 -19.53 7.81 20.98
CA MET A 375 -18.29 7.50 20.22
C MET A 375 -18.38 6.23 19.38
N TYR A 376 -19.30 5.34 19.77
CA TYR A 376 -19.48 4.02 19.17
C TYR A 376 -20.91 3.81 18.65
N ALA A 377 -21.73 4.87 18.60
CA ALA A 377 -23.10 4.79 18.14
C ALA A 377 -23.17 4.86 16.61
N SER A 378 -23.90 3.89 16.05
CA SER A 378 -24.30 3.72 14.66
C SER A 378 -24.36 5.00 13.81
N ALA A 379 -23.47 5.11 12.82
CA ALA A 379 -23.76 4.93 11.39
C ALA A 379 -22.87 5.84 10.51
N ASN A 380 -22.15 5.21 9.58
CA ASN A 380 -21.45 5.76 8.41
C ASN A 380 -20.35 6.80 8.73
N GLU A 381 -19.08 6.71 8.35
CA GLU A 381 -18.36 5.92 7.37
C GLU A 381 -16.87 6.12 7.74
N THR A 382 -16.11 5.04 7.69
CA THR A 382 -14.64 5.00 7.69
C THR A 382 -13.87 5.23 9.00
N ILE A 383 -13.03 4.23 9.29
CA ILE A 383 -11.94 4.31 10.26
C ILE A 383 -10.64 4.23 9.47
N GLY A 384 -9.72 5.14 9.74
CA GLY A 384 -8.34 5.02 9.30
C GLY A 384 -7.46 4.51 10.44
N VAL A 385 -6.51 3.63 10.12
CA VAL A 385 -5.59 2.99 11.09
C VAL A 385 -4.17 3.24 10.59
N PHE A 386 -3.30 3.86 11.40
CA PHE A 386 -2.00 4.42 10.98
C PHE A 386 -0.93 4.26 12.06
N GLY A 387 0.16 3.54 11.80
CA GLY A 387 1.14 3.23 12.86
C GLY A 387 0.45 2.68 14.11
N ASP A 388 0.47 3.51 15.17
CA ASP A 388 -0.16 3.29 16.49
C ASP A 388 -1.46 4.07 16.72
N SER A 389 -1.96 4.78 15.70
CA SER A 389 -3.07 5.74 15.84
C SER A 389 -4.28 5.36 15.00
N PHE A 390 -5.46 5.69 15.53
CA PHE A 390 -6.74 5.42 14.88
C PHE A 390 -7.55 6.70 14.72
N VAL A 391 -8.36 6.78 13.68
CA VAL A 391 -9.24 7.92 13.40
C VAL A 391 -10.64 7.43 13.09
N MET A 392 -11.65 7.90 13.82
CA MET A 392 -13.06 7.66 13.50
C MET A 392 -13.78 8.92 13.09
N VAL A 393 -14.70 8.76 12.14
CA VAL A 393 -15.69 9.76 11.75
C VAL A 393 -17.06 9.37 12.27
N GLU A 394 -17.67 10.22 13.09
CA GLU A 394 -19.10 10.10 13.46
C GLU A 394 -19.92 11.03 12.56
N ASN A 395 -20.86 10.49 11.78
CA ASN A 395 -21.77 11.29 10.95
C ASN A 395 -23.18 11.35 11.57
N ASN A 396 -23.40 12.31 12.46
CA ASN A 396 -24.70 12.58 13.09
C ASN A 396 -25.33 13.90 12.58
N GLY A 397 -25.10 14.24 11.31
CA GLY A 397 -25.45 15.56 10.73
C GLY A 397 -24.41 16.66 10.99
N VAL A 398 -23.37 16.36 11.78
CA VAL A 398 -22.11 17.10 11.92
C VAL A 398 -21.03 16.04 11.99
N ASN A 399 -20.02 16.10 11.11
CA ASN A 399 -18.91 15.17 11.14
C ASN A 399 -17.99 15.50 12.33
N ARG A 400 -17.76 14.52 13.20
CA ARG A 400 -16.79 14.61 14.30
C ARG A 400 -15.66 13.63 14.07
N TYR A 401 -14.44 14.13 14.30
CA TYR A 401 -13.24 13.31 14.24
C TYR A 401 -12.69 13.10 15.65
N SER A 402 -12.42 11.84 15.95
CA SER A 402 -11.70 11.44 17.15
C SER A 402 -10.48 10.65 16.72
N ALA A 403 -9.31 11.02 17.24
CA ALA A 403 -8.09 10.25 17.06
C ALA A 403 -7.48 9.88 18.41
N TRP A 404 -6.99 8.66 18.51
CA TRP A 404 -6.35 8.14 19.72
C TRP A 404 -5.08 7.39 19.37
N LYS A 405 -4.21 7.28 20.38
CA LYS A 405 -2.93 6.56 20.37
C LYS A 405 -2.61 6.12 21.80
N ASP A 406 -2.09 4.91 21.99
CA ASP A 406 -1.73 4.35 23.29
C ASP A 406 -2.89 4.43 24.31
N GLY A 407 -4.12 4.39 23.80
CA GLY A 407 -5.36 4.60 24.55
C GLY A 407 -5.63 6.01 25.09
N GLU A 408 -4.77 6.98 24.77
CA GLU A 408 -5.03 8.39 25.00
C GLU A 408 -5.69 9.05 23.79
N ALA A 409 -6.72 9.84 24.03
CA ALA A 409 -7.39 10.59 22.97
C ALA A 409 -6.58 11.85 22.58
N ILE A 410 -5.83 11.78 21.49
CA ILE A 410 -4.98 12.86 20.94
C ILE A 410 -5.80 13.96 20.23
N LEU A 411 -6.96 13.59 19.71
CA LEU A 411 -7.98 14.49 19.17
C LEU A 411 -9.34 14.06 19.73
N THR A 412 -9.93 14.90 20.59
CA THR A 412 -11.29 14.71 21.10
C THR A 412 -12.22 15.78 20.55
N ASN A 413 -13.33 15.36 19.94
CA ASN A 413 -14.41 16.24 19.51
C ASN A 413 -13.94 17.41 18.64
N LEU A 414 -13.12 17.13 17.62
CA LEU A 414 -12.86 18.14 16.61
C LEU A 414 -14.16 18.41 15.84
N LEU A 415 -14.91 19.39 16.31
CA LEU A 415 -16.06 19.97 15.65
C LEU A 415 -15.56 20.94 14.60
N ILE A 416 -15.49 20.51 13.35
CA ILE A 416 -15.29 21.46 12.25
C ILE A 416 -16.66 22.05 11.93
N THR A 417 -17.01 23.15 12.62
CA THR A 417 -18.25 23.88 12.35
C THR A 417 -18.06 24.77 11.12
N ASN A 418 -18.96 24.64 10.15
CA ASN A 418 -19.07 25.59 9.05
C ASN A 418 -19.38 26.99 9.63
N PRO A 419 -18.64 28.06 9.29
CA PRO A 419 -19.02 29.42 9.66
C PRO A 419 -20.38 29.85 9.07
N ALA A 420 -20.94 29.12 8.09
CA ALA A 420 -22.21 29.40 7.43
C ALA A 420 -23.41 28.53 7.85
N GLY A 421 -23.28 27.65 8.86
CA GLY A 421 -24.43 26.94 9.45
C GLY A 421 -25.13 25.89 8.57
N GLY A 422 -24.57 25.54 7.41
CA GLY A 422 -24.92 24.34 6.66
C GLY A 422 -23.92 23.23 6.96
N GLY A 423 -24.38 22.03 7.32
CA GLY A 423 -23.51 20.86 7.48
C GLY A 423 -22.61 20.69 6.25
N ILE A 424 -21.33 20.46 6.47
CA ILE A 424 -20.33 20.28 5.41
C ILE A 424 -20.45 18.84 4.93
N SER A 425 -20.54 18.63 3.61
CA SER A 425 -20.27 17.33 2.99
C SER A 425 -18.75 17.17 2.97
N PHE A 426 -18.18 16.52 3.98
CA PHE A 426 -16.75 16.21 4.00
C PHE A 426 -16.51 14.93 3.20
N ASP A 427 -16.51 15.05 1.88
CA ASP A 427 -16.38 13.88 0.99
C ASP A 427 -14.92 13.43 0.81
N ASN A 428 -13.92 14.20 1.27
CA ASN A 428 -12.50 13.91 1.04
C ASN A 428 -11.64 14.22 2.29
N TYR A 429 -11.33 13.19 3.08
CA TYR A 429 -10.23 13.25 4.06
C TYR A 429 -9.06 12.42 3.53
N TYR A 430 -7.85 12.86 3.85
CA TYR A 430 -6.61 12.22 3.42
C TYR A 430 -5.80 11.88 4.66
N LEU A 431 -5.43 10.61 4.78
CA LEU A 431 -4.73 10.10 5.95
C LEU A 431 -3.48 9.40 5.49
N ALA A 432 -2.33 9.78 6.04
CA ALA A 432 -1.05 9.33 5.54
C ALA A 432 -0.05 9.07 6.68
N THR A 433 0.66 7.95 6.59
CA THR A 433 1.80 7.59 7.44
C THR A 433 2.93 7.14 6.51
N ASP A 434 4.17 7.35 6.91
CA ASP A 434 5.35 6.90 6.17
C ASP A 434 5.80 5.49 6.58
N GLY A 435 5.12 4.89 7.57
CA GLY A 435 5.42 3.57 8.10
C GLY A 435 6.80 3.36 8.70
N ARG A 436 7.53 4.44 8.97
CA ARG A 436 8.87 4.41 9.57
C ARG A 436 9.10 5.55 10.54
N SER A 437 8.45 6.69 10.34
CA SER A 437 8.44 7.80 11.27
C SER A 437 7.38 7.59 12.32
N ASP A 438 7.73 8.05 13.50
CA ASP A 438 6.85 8.27 14.63
C ASP A 438 5.83 9.39 14.33
N VAL A 439 5.27 9.50 13.11
CA VAL A 439 4.32 10.57 12.77
C VAL A 439 3.27 10.09 11.78
N SER A 440 2.00 10.20 12.19
CA SER A 440 0.84 10.08 11.31
C SER A 440 0.26 11.46 10.99
N TYR A 441 -0.18 11.68 9.75
CA TYR A 441 -0.78 12.93 9.31
C TYR A 441 -2.26 12.74 8.99
N ILE A 442 -3.08 13.65 9.52
CA ILE A 442 -4.49 13.77 9.18
C ILE A 442 -4.73 15.11 8.50
N ALA A 443 -5.28 15.06 7.28
CA ALA A 443 -5.75 16.22 6.55
C ALA A 443 -7.26 16.12 6.30
N VAL A 444 -8.02 17.12 6.75
CA VAL A 444 -9.44 17.26 6.44
C VAL A 444 -9.65 18.50 5.57
N TYR A 445 -10.21 18.29 4.37
CA TYR A 445 -10.45 19.35 3.39
C TYR A 445 -11.94 19.64 3.23
N ASP A 446 -12.31 20.92 3.27
CA ASP A 446 -13.66 21.38 2.91
C ASP A 446 -13.67 21.93 1.48
N ALA A 447 -14.16 21.11 0.55
CA ALA A 447 -14.27 21.47 -0.86
C ALA A 447 -15.25 22.61 -1.14
N ALA A 448 -16.18 22.90 -0.23
CA ALA A 448 -17.17 23.95 -0.40
C ALA A 448 -16.63 25.34 -0.03
N THR A 449 -15.74 25.41 0.96
CA THR A 449 -15.17 26.69 1.43
C THR A 449 -13.75 26.93 0.93
N ASP A 450 -13.12 25.94 0.27
CA ASP A 450 -11.71 25.97 -0.11
C ASP A 450 -10.80 26.30 1.09
N ALA A 451 -11.25 25.88 2.28
CA ALA A 451 -10.60 26.16 3.55
C ALA A 451 -10.12 24.85 4.18
N GLU A 452 -8.90 24.89 4.71
CA GLU A 452 -8.37 23.80 5.52
C GLU A 452 -9.11 23.78 6.85
N GLY A 453 -9.81 22.68 7.11
CA GLY A 453 -10.53 22.49 8.37
C GLY A 453 -9.53 22.25 9.50
N VAL A 454 -8.69 21.22 9.36
CA VAL A 454 -7.58 20.89 10.29
C VAL A 454 -6.55 20.00 9.60
N MET A 455 -5.28 20.37 9.72
CA MET A 455 -4.12 19.51 9.49
C MET A 455 -3.38 19.32 10.82
N LYS A 456 -3.30 18.09 11.33
CA LYS A 456 -2.57 17.80 12.57
C LYS A 456 -1.58 16.66 12.33
N SER A 457 -0.33 16.89 12.71
CA SER A 457 0.63 15.80 12.91
C SER A 457 0.31 15.13 14.25
N ILE A 458 0.10 13.83 14.20
CA ILE A 458 0.04 12.97 15.37
C ILE A 458 1.42 12.37 15.49
N ASN A 459 2.23 12.86 16.42
CA ASN A 459 3.51 12.25 16.72
C ASN A 459 3.26 10.96 17.54
N ASN A 460 3.99 9.89 17.24
CA ASN A 460 4.14 8.73 18.09
C ASN A 460 5.03 9.06 19.30
#